data_AF-A0AAN6XVX9-F1
#
_entry.id   AF-A0AAN6XVX9-F1
#
_cell.length_a   1.000
_cell.length_b   1.000
_cell.length_c   1.000
_cell.angle_alpha   90.00
_cell.angle_beta   90.00
_cell.angle_gamma   90.00
#
_symmetry.space_group_name_H-M   'P 1'
#
loop_
_entity.id
_entity.type
_entity.pdbx_description
1 polymer ?
#
loop_
_entity_poly.entity_id
_entity_poly.type
_entity_poly.pdbx_seq_one_letter_code
_entity_poly.pdbx_strand_id
1 'polypeptide(L)'
;DASEKLSFTQFKATPPPYAILSHTWEQNNDDVLCEEVINGPRKEKGGYRKIEFCASKAKQDNIQYIWVDTCCIDKWNDLERSKAINSMFH
;
A
#
# COMPACT_ATOMS: atom_id res chain seq x y z
N ASP A 1 15.52 13.96 11.86
CA ASP A 1 14.36 14.64 11.29
C ASP A 1 14.08 14.21 9.87
N ALA A 2 13.07 13.36 9.68
CA ALA A 2 12.28 13.15 8.46
C ALA A 2 11.55 11.82 8.65
N SER A 3 10.43 11.84 9.38
CA SER A 3 9.46 10.75 9.29
C SER A 3 8.90 10.78 7.86
N GLU A 4 9.50 9.99 6.96
CA GLU A 4 9.02 9.84 5.58
C GLU A 4 7.55 9.43 5.64
N LYS A 5 6.68 10.37 5.27
CA LYS A 5 5.24 10.19 5.35
C LYS A 5 4.83 9.40 4.11
N LEU A 6 4.37 8.17 4.33
CA LEU A 6 3.74 7.38 3.27
C LEU A 6 2.51 8.13 2.74
N SER A 7 2.33 8.12 1.43
CA SER A 7 1.20 8.73 0.75
C SER A 7 0.80 7.91 -0.47
N PHE A 8 -0.46 8.01 -0.87
CA PHE A 8 -0.92 7.36 -2.09
C PHE A 8 -0.59 8.19 -3.32
N THR A 9 -0.16 7.50 -4.38
CA THR A 9 0.03 8.06 -5.71
C THR A 9 -0.74 7.21 -6.70
N GLN A 10 -1.61 7.84 -7.49
CA GLN A 10 -2.33 7.18 -8.57
C GLN A 10 -1.67 7.50 -9.91
N PHE A 11 -1.37 6.45 -10.68
CA PHE A 11 -0.86 6.59 -12.04
C PHE A 11 -1.98 6.35 -13.05
N LYS A 12 -2.15 7.27 -14.00
CA LYS A 12 -3.13 7.14 -15.10
C LYS A 12 -2.59 6.38 -16.31
N ALA A 13 -1.29 6.10 -16.33
CA ALA A 13 -0.55 5.43 -17.39
C ALA A 13 0.35 4.34 -16.78
N THR A 14 1.29 3.81 -17.56
CA THR A 14 2.24 2.79 -17.07
C THR A 14 2.95 3.28 -15.80
N PRO A 15 2.83 2.55 -14.68
CA PRO A 15 3.46 2.95 -13.43
C PRO A 15 4.99 2.84 -13.53
N PRO A 16 5.74 3.69 -12.82
CA PRO A 16 7.18 3.52 -12.65
C PRO A 16 7.50 2.22 -11.89
N PRO A 17 8.77 1.77 -11.84
CA PRO A 17 9.15 0.58 -11.08
C PRO A 17 8.63 0.63 -9.63
N TYR A 18 7.96 -0.45 -9.22
CA TYR A 18 7.38 -0.60 -7.89
C TYR A 18 7.65 -2.01 -7.34
N ALA A 19 7.70 -2.13 -6.02
CA ALA A 19 7.79 -3.41 -5.34
C ALA A 19 6.41 -3.85 -4.88
N ILE A 20 6.11 -5.14 -4.97
CA ILE A 20 4.86 -5.71 -4.50
C ILE A 20 5.07 -6.28 -3.10
N LEU A 21 4.26 -5.82 -2.14
CA LEU A 21 4.20 -6.45 -0.82
C LEU A 21 3.37 -7.72 -0.94
N SER A 22 3.99 -8.87 -0.65
CA SER A 22 3.25 -10.13 -0.60
C SER A 22 2.14 -10.07 0.43
N HIS A 23 0.94 -10.45 0.00
CA HIS A 23 -0.25 -10.44 0.82
C HIS A 23 -0.20 -11.60 1.84
N THR A 24 0.24 -11.28 3.06
CA THR A 24 0.10 -12.14 4.23
C THR A 24 -0.76 -11.39 5.24
N TRP A 25 -2.04 -11.78 5.32
CA TRP A 25 -2.99 -11.23 6.29
C TRP A 25 -2.36 -11.25 7.69
N GLU A 26 -2.42 -10.12 8.38
CA GLU A 26 -2.14 -10.14 9.82
C GLU A 26 -3.28 -10.85 10.55
N GLN A 27 -2.94 -11.58 11.62
CA GLN A 27 -3.97 -12.11 12.50
C GLN A 27 -4.72 -10.94 13.16
N ASN A 28 -6.01 -11.14 13.45
CA ASN A 28 -6.86 -10.19 14.17
C ASN A 28 -7.22 -8.89 13.42
N ASN A 29 -7.18 -8.89 12.08
CA ASN A 29 -7.66 -7.74 11.27
C ASN A 29 -6.80 -6.47 11.47
N ASP A 30 -5.53 -6.66 11.80
CA ASP A 30 -4.51 -5.61 11.99
C ASP A 30 -3.90 -5.09 10.69
N ASP A 31 -4.49 -5.47 9.54
CA ASP A 31 -4.16 -4.87 8.27
C ASP A 31 -4.53 -3.38 8.25
N VAL A 32 -3.72 -2.62 7.51
CA VAL A 32 -3.94 -1.20 7.30
C VAL A 32 -4.83 -1.01 6.09
N LEU A 33 -5.91 -0.27 6.27
CA LEU A 33 -6.82 0.11 5.20
C LEU A 33 -6.35 1.40 4.51
N CYS A 34 -6.84 1.62 3.27
CA CYS A 34 -6.58 2.84 2.50
C CYS A 34 -6.83 4.11 3.33
N GLU A 35 -7.98 4.18 3.98
CA GLU A 35 -8.41 5.34 4.78
C GLU A 35 -7.46 5.64 5.94
N GLU A 36 -6.82 4.63 6.51
CA GLU A 36 -5.90 4.79 7.65
C GLU A 36 -4.57 5.39 7.21
N VAL A 37 -4.12 5.14 5.98
CA VAL A 37 -2.92 5.80 5.44
C VAL A 37 -3.21 7.27 5.12
N ILE A 38 -4.43 7.61 4.66
CA ILE A 38 -4.84 8.98 4.31
C ILE A 38 -5.13 9.83 5.55
N ASN A 39 -6.00 9.32 6.45
CA ASN A 39 -6.54 10.09 7.57
C ASN A 39 -5.59 10.15 8.79
N GLY A 40 -4.57 9.30 8.82
CA GLY A 40 -3.58 9.27 9.89
C GLY A 40 -3.16 7.84 10.19
N PRO A 41 -1.91 7.44 9.87
CA PRO A 41 -1.49 6.05 9.99
C PRO A 41 -1.56 5.58 11.44
N ARG A 42 -2.30 4.49 11.66
CA ARG A 42 -2.30 3.74 12.91
C ARG A 42 -1.02 2.94 13.04
N LYS A 43 0.02 3.58 13.60
CA LYS A 43 1.35 2.99 13.77
C LYS A 43 1.36 1.79 14.72
N GLU A 44 0.32 1.65 15.53
CA GLU A 44 0.10 0.54 16.45
C GLU A 44 -0.30 -0.78 15.75
N LYS A 45 -0.75 -0.73 14.50
CA LYS A 45 -1.18 -1.93 13.76
C LYS A 45 0.02 -2.72 13.22
N GLY A 46 -0.05 -4.05 13.36
CA GLY A 46 0.94 -4.98 12.78
C GLY A 46 1.11 -4.78 11.27
N GLY A 47 0.01 -4.52 10.55
CA GLY A 47 0.04 -4.25 9.11
C GLY A 47 0.82 -3.00 8.75
N TYR A 48 0.82 -1.96 9.61
CA TYR A 48 1.57 -0.72 9.33
C TYR A 48 3.07 -0.96 9.41
N ARG A 49 3.51 -1.75 10.39
CA ARG A 49 4.92 -2.15 10.54
C ARG A 49 5.42 -2.94 9.34
N LYS A 50 4.59 -3.80 8.75
CA LYS A 50 4.91 -4.50 7.49
C LYS A 50 5.12 -3.51 6.33
N ILE A 51 4.23 -2.53 6.19
CA ILE A 51 4.35 -1.50 5.15
C ILE A 51 5.64 -0.69 5.34
N GLU A 52 5.95 -0.25 6.56
CA GLU A 52 7.20 0.47 6.85
C GLU A 52 8.45 -0.38 6.56
N PHE A 53 8.43 -1.65 6.95
CA PHE A 53 9.52 -2.57 6.66
C PHE A 53 9.75 -2.72 5.15
N CYS A 54 8.67 -2.90 4.38
CA CYS A 54 8.79 -3.04 2.94
C CYS A 54 9.11 -1.75 2.22
N ALA A 55 8.64 -0.59 2.70
CA ALA A 55 9.08 0.71 2.20
C ALA A 55 10.59 0.90 2.43
N SER A 56 11.10 0.53 3.61
CA SER A 56 12.53 0.58 3.92
C SER A 56 13.36 -0.35 3.03
N LYS A 57 12.84 -1.55 2.73
CA LYS A 57 13.48 -2.48 1.80
C LYS A 57 13.44 -2.00 0.35
N ALA A 58 12.30 -1.57 -0.14
CA ALA A 58 12.17 -0.96 -1.47
C ALA A 58 13.15 0.21 -1.64
N LYS A 59 13.29 1.07 -0.62
CA LYS A 59 14.24 2.18 -0.62
C LYS A 59 15.70 1.72 -0.72
N GLN A 60 16.08 0.64 -0.02
CA GLN A 60 17.42 0.04 -0.16
C GLN A 60 17.68 -0.45 -1.60
N ASP A 61 16.63 -0.90 -2.28
CA ASP A 61 16.68 -1.38 -3.66
C ASP A 61 16.46 -0.26 -4.70
N ASN A 62 16.45 1.02 -4.28
CA ASN A 62 16.15 2.20 -5.11
C ASN A 62 14.76 2.18 -5.78
N ILE A 63 13.79 1.51 -5.15
CA ILE A 63 12.39 1.45 -5.55
C ILE A 63 11.61 2.46 -4.72
N GLN A 64 10.99 3.44 -5.40
CA GLN A 64 10.27 4.54 -4.74
C GLN A 64 8.82 4.21 -4.38
N TYR A 65 8.25 3.21 -5.03
CA TYR A 65 6.83 2.87 -4.91
C TYR A 65 6.67 1.44 -4.43
N ILE A 66 5.75 1.25 -3.49
CA ILE A 66 5.31 -0.08 -3.06
C ILE A 66 3.82 -0.22 -3.35
N TRP A 67 3.40 -1.41 -3.74
CA TRP A 67 2.00 -1.75 -3.93
C TRP A 67 1.58 -2.77 -2.87
N VAL A 68 0.44 -2.50 -2.22
CA VAL A 68 -0.07 -3.24 -1.06
C VAL A 68 -1.58 -3.44 -1.22
N ASP A 69 -2.05 -4.66 -1.47
CA ASP A 69 -3.46 -4.97 -1.79
C ASP A 69 -4.46 -4.45 -0.76
N THR A 70 -4.09 -4.45 0.52
CA THR A 70 -4.98 -4.09 1.64
C THR A 70 -5.25 -2.59 1.73
N CYS A 71 -4.32 -1.75 1.26
CA CYS A 71 -4.44 -0.29 1.36
C CYS A 71 -4.44 0.42 0.00
N CYS A 72 -3.93 -0.18 -1.07
CA CYS A 72 -3.94 0.40 -2.42
C CYS A 72 -5.27 0.21 -3.18
N ILE A 73 -6.20 -0.56 -2.62
CA ILE A 73 -7.55 -0.71 -3.16
C ILE A 73 -8.53 -0.02 -2.21
N ASP A 74 -9.14 1.07 -2.68
CA ASP A 74 -10.28 1.65 -1.97
C ASP A 74 -11.47 0.67 -2.03
N LYS A 75 -11.81 0.10 -0.89
CA LYS A 75 -12.91 -0.86 -0.74
C LYS A 75 -14.29 -0.17 -0.74
N TRP A 76 -14.34 1.14 -0.58
CA TRP A 76 -15.58 1.93 -0.58
C TRP A 76 -15.96 2.44 -1.96
N ASN A 77 -15.04 2.35 -2.92
CA ASN A 77 -15.26 2.72 -4.30
C ASN A 77 -15.30 1.47 -5.19
N ASP A 78 -16.49 0.89 -5.37
CA ASP A 78 -16.69 -0.36 -6.13
C ASP A 78 -16.14 -0.31 -7.57
N LEU A 79 -16.13 0.88 -8.18
CA LEU A 79 -15.55 1.10 -9.50
C LEU A 79 -14.02 0.98 -9.49
N GLU A 80 -13.36 1.48 -8.45
CA GLU A 80 -11.92 1.38 -8.28
C GLU A 80 -11.50 -0.02 -7.88
N ARG A 81 -12.25 -0.67 -6.99
CA ARG A 81 -12.05 -2.09 -6.64
C ARG A 81 -12.10 -2.98 -7.87
N SER A 82 -13.10 -2.79 -8.73
CA SER A 82 -13.23 -3.57 -9.97
C SER A 82 -12.09 -3.29 -10.96
N LYS A 83 -11.65 -2.03 -11.08
CA LYS A 83 -10.52 -1.65 -11.94
C LYS A 83 -9.19 -2.21 -11.44
N ALA A 84 -8.91 -2.10 -10.15
CA ALA A 84 -7.67 -2.60 -9.55
C ALA A 84 -7.55 -4.12 -9.73
N ILE A 85 -8.64 -4.86 -9.49
CA ILE A 85 -8.69 -6.30 -9.74
C ILE A 85 -8.43 -6.60 -11.22
N ASN A 86 -9.11 -5.93 -12.15
CA ASN A 86 -8.93 -6.19 -13.58
C ASN A 86 -7.52 -5.82 -14.08
N SER A 87 -6.88 -4.78 -13.53
CA SER A 87 -5.49 -4.40 -13.84
C SER A 87 -4.42 -5.34 -13.29
N MET A 88 -4.76 -6.24 -12.36
CA MET A 88 -3.83 -7.25 -11.85
C MET A 88 -3.79 -8.52 -12.71
N PHE A 89 -4.83 -8.79 -13.51
CA PHE A 89 -4.97 -10.00 -14.33
C PHE A 89 -4.65 -9.80 -15.82
N HIS A 90 -4.65 -8.57 -16.32
CA HIS A 90 -4.35 -8.21 -17.71
C HIS A 90 -3.08 -7.35 -17.79
#